data_AF-K9D4P2-F1
#
_entry.id   AF-K9D4P2-F1
#
_cell.length_a   1.000
_cell.length_b   1.000
_cell.length_c   1.000
_cell.angle_alpha   90.00
_cell.angle_beta   90.00
_cell.angle_gamma   90.00
#
_symmetry.space_group_name_H-M   'P 1'
#
loop_
_entity.id
_entity.type
_entity.pdbx_description
1 polymer ?
#
loop_
_entity_poly.entity_id
_entity_poly.type
_entity_poly.pdbx_seq_one_letter_code
_entity_poly.pdbx_strand_id
1 'polypeptide(L)' 'MTEARLLVLSNRGYMIVEGKEYEPTFLPHIARLPIYLGGERLTRQYCAFAPQARVTAMVKDFVRVMEEVFRLNR' A
#
# COMPACT_ATOMS: atom_id res chain seq x y z
N MET A 1 12.71 -3.85 6.55
CA MET A 1 11.99 -2.56 6.72
C MET A 1 12.75 -1.57 7.59
N THR A 2 13.34 -1.98 8.71
CA THR A 2 14.04 -1.10 9.66
C THR A 2 15.21 -0.32 9.03
N GLU A 3 16.02 -0.96 8.20
CA GLU A 3 17.17 -0.31 7.53
C GLU A 3 16.76 0.83 6.59
N ALA A 4 15.74 0.63 5.77
CA ALA A 4 15.23 1.67 4.87
C ALA A 4 14.71 2.89 5.66
N ARG A 5 14.09 2.66 6.83
CA ARG A 5 13.65 3.75 7.72
C ARG A 5 14.83 4.52 8.32
N LEU A 6 15.90 3.83 8.73
CA LEU A 6 17.12 4.49 9.22
C LEU A 6 17.79 5.34 8.13
N LEU A 7 17.75 4.90 6.87
CA LEU A 7 18.25 5.70 5.75
C LEU A 7 17.43 6.99 5.56
N VAL A 8 16.10 6.93 5.69
CA VAL A 8 15.25 8.12 5.63
C VAL A 8 15.53 9.06 6.80
N LEU A 9 15.57 8.54 8.03
CA LEU A 9 15.80 9.33 9.25
C LEU A 9 17.19 9.98 9.29
N SER A 10 18.20 9.32 8.70
CA SER A 10 19.56 9.86 8.58
C SER A 10 19.75 10.76 7.36
N ASN A 11 18.67 11.06 6.61
CA ASN A 11 18.72 11.85 5.38
C ASN A 11 19.68 11.27 4.32
N ARG A 12 19.76 9.94 4.24
CA ARG A 12 20.62 9.18 3.31
C ARG A 12 19.84 8.43 2.23
N GLY A 13 18.52 8.63 2.18
CA GLY A 13 17.69 8.00 1.16
C GLY A 13 16.22 8.32 1.33
N TYR A 14 15.42 7.77 0.42
CA TYR A 14 13.97 7.84 0.42
C TYR A 14 13.40 6.42 0.48
N MET A 15 12.21 6.28 1.05
CA MET A 15 11.51 5.00 1.13
C MET A 15 10.15 5.13 0.46
N ILE A 16 9.89 4.27 -0.52
CA ILE A 16 8.55 4.12 -1.10
C ILE A 16 7.70 3.42 -0.05
N VAL A 17 6.56 4.02 0.26
CA VAL A 17 5.65 3.56 1.31
C VAL A 17 4.27 3.32 0.73
N GLU A 18 3.71 2.15 1.00
CA GLU A 18 2.37 1.77 0.57
C GLU A 18 1.37 1.97 1.71
N GLY A 19 0.19 2.50 1.40
CA GLY A 19 -0.91 2.65 2.36
C GLY A 19 -0.59 3.49 3.62
N LYS A 20 -1.35 3.20 4.68
CA LYS A 20 -1.32 3.84 6.00
C LYS A 20 -0.38 3.11 6.98
N GLU A 21 0.73 2.53 6.51
CA GLU A 21 1.75 2.05 7.44
C GLU A 21 2.36 3.26 8.18
N TYR A 22 1.99 3.39 9.45
CA TYR A 22 2.47 4.42 10.35
C TYR A 22 3.12 3.76 11.56
N GLU A 23 4.38 4.12 11.81
CA GLU A 23 4.96 4.02 13.14
C GLU A 23 4.88 5.43 13.74
N PRO A 24 4.05 5.66 14.77
CA PRO A 24 3.83 6.99 15.35
C PRO A 24 5.15 7.67 15.76
N THR A 25 6.11 6.86 16.19
CA THR A 25 7.42 7.24 16.70
C THR A 25 8.24 8.08 15.71
N PHE A 26 8.03 7.90 14.40
CA PHE A 26 8.84 8.56 13.37
C PHE A 26 8.14 9.73 12.66
N LEU A 27 6.84 9.95 12.92
CA LEU A 27 6.04 10.99 12.26
C LEU A 27 6.62 12.41 12.39
N PRO A 28 7.20 12.84 13.53
CA PRO A 28 7.76 14.18 13.65
C PRO A 28 9.02 14.42 12.79
N HIS A 29 9.67 13.34 12.32
CA HIS A 29 10.99 13.39 11.69
C HIS A 29 10.99 13.00 10.20
N ILE A 30 9.83 12.65 9.64
CA ILE A 30 9.72 12.18 8.26
C ILE A 30 8.60 12.94 7.56
N ALA A 31 8.92 13.56 6.41
CA ALA A 31 7.92 14.09 5.49
C ALA A 31 7.55 13.03 4.45
N ARG A 32 6.26 12.94 4.10
CA ARG A 32 5.77 12.09 2.99
C ARG A 32 5.33 12.96 1.84
N LEU A 33 5.82 12.65 0.65
CA LEU A 33 5.48 13.37 -0.57
C LEU A 33 4.56 12.50 -1.44
N PRO A 34 3.37 12.99 -1.83
CA PRO A 34 2.59 12.34 -2.87
C PRO A 34 3.34 12.38 -4.20
N ILE A 35 3.31 11.26 -4.93
CA ILE A 35 3.87 11.18 -6.29
C ILE A 35 2.78 11.60 -7.27
N TYR A 36 3.15 12.43 -8.25
CA TYR A 36 2.26 12.87 -9.33
C TYR A 36 2.83 12.45 -10.69
N LEU A 37 1.95 12.15 -11.63
CA LEU A 37 2.26 11.90 -13.04
C LEU A 37 1.25 12.67 -13.89
N GLY A 38 1.72 13.58 -14.76
CA GLY A 38 0.82 14.37 -15.61
C GLY A 38 -0.15 15.29 -14.85
N GLY A 39 0.21 15.72 -13.64
CA GLY A 39 -0.66 16.53 -12.78
C GLY A 39 -1.65 15.72 -11.93
N GLU A 40 -1.76 14.42 -12.16
CA GLU A 40 -2.60 13.54 -11.36
C GLU A 40 -1.80 12.80 -10.30
N ARG A 41 -2.38 12.66 -9.09
CA ARG A 41 -1.74 11.91 -8.02
C ARG A 41 -1.69 10.43 -8.41
N LEU A 42 -0.49 9.87 -8.41
CA LEU A 42 -0.29 8.46 -8.68
C LEU A 42 -0.91 7.63 -7.54
N THR A 43 -1.93 6.85 -7.89
CA THR A 43 -2.57 5.86 -7.01
C THR A 43 -2.30 4.47 -7.56
N ARG A 44 -2.04 3.50 -6.67
CA ARG A 44 -1.84 2.10 -7.09
C ARG A 44 -3.18 1.38 -7.10
N GLN A 45 -3.48 0.71 -8.21
CA GLN A 45 -4.60 -0.22 -8.31
C GLN A 45 -4.05 -1.64 -8.11
N TYR A 46 -4.47 -2.28 -7.03
CA TYR A 46 -4.15 -3.68 -6.77
C TYR A 46 -5.24 -4.56 -7.37
N CYS A 47 -4.83 -5.55 -8.15
CA CYS A 47 -5.73 -6.48 -8.83
C CYS A 47 -5.36 -7.92 -8.44
N ALA A 48 -6.36 -8.74 -8.16
CA ALA A 48 -6.20 -10.18 -8.01
C ALA A 48 -6.70 -10.88 -9.27
N PHE A 49 -5.94 -11.86 -9.76
CA PHE A 49 -6.26 -12.61 -10.97
C PHE A 49 -6.35 -14.09 -10.67
N ALA A 50 -7.37 -14.75 -11.23
CA ALA A 50 -7.54 -16.20 -11.14
C ALA A 50 -8.00 -16.76 -12.49
N PRO A 51 -7.53 -17.96 -12.90
CA PRO A 51 -8.06 -18.64 -14.07
C PRO A 51 -9.55 -18.92 -13.88
N GLN A 52 -10.38 -18.66 -14.89
CA GLN A 52 -11.83 -18.84 -14.81
C GLN A 52 -12.22 -20.27 -14.41
N ALA A 53 -11.49 -21.27 -14.93
CA ALA A 53 -11.69 -22.69 -14.59
C ALA A 53 -11.43 -23.04 -13.12
N ARG A 54 -10.80 -22.14 -12.35
CA ARG A 54 -10.45 -22.33 -10.94
C ARG A 54 -11.22 -21.41 -10.00
N VAL A 55 -12.23 -20.68 -10.50
CA VAL A 55 -13.11 -19.85 -9.66
C VAL A 55 -14.11 -20.76 -8.94
N THR A 56 -13.66 -21.33 -7.84
CA THR A 56 -14.50 -22.13 -6.94
C THR A 56 -15.31 -21.22 -6.00
N ALA A 57 -16.25 -21.80 -5.24
CA ALA A 57 -16.97 -21.07 -4.19
C ALA A 57 -16.02 -20.40 -3.19
N MET A 58 -14.95 -21.10 -2.80
CA MET A 58 -13.92 -20.57 -1.90
C MET A 58 -13.23 -19.31 -2.46
N VAL A 59 -12.94 -19.29 -3.76
CA VAL A 59 -12.33 -18.10 -4.40
C VAL A 59 -13.31 -16.92 -4.37
N LYS A 60 -14.61 -17.17 -4.54
CA LYS A 60 -15.63 -16.12 -4.44
C LYS A 60 -15.75 -15.57 -3.01
N ASP A 61 -15.72 -16.45 -2.00
CA ASP A 61 -15.73 -16.03 -0.60
C ASP A 61 -14.48 -15.23 -0.25
N PHE A 62 -13.31 -15.65 -0.74
CA PHE A 62 -12.06 -14.89 -0.58
C PHE A 62 -12.14 -13.50 -1.22
N VAL A 63 -12.70 -13.40 -2.44
CA VAL A 63 -12.93 -12.10 -3.10
C VAL A 63 -13.84 -11.22 -2.24
N ARG A 64 -14.90 -11.78 -1.66
CA ARG A 64 -15.80 -11.02 -0.78
C ARG A 64 -15.08 -10.47 0.45
N VAL A 65 -14.26 -11.29 1.11
CA VAL A 65 -13.44 -10.85 2.26
C VAL A 65 -12.47 -9.75 1.83
N MET A 66 -11.81 -9.89 0.68
CA MET A 66 -10.93 -8.85 0.16
C MET A 66 -11.69 -7.53 -0.09
N GLU A 67 -12.87 -7.58 -0.70
CA GLU A 67 -13.68 -6.39 -0.91
C GLU A 67 -14.08 -5.71 0.41
N GLU A 68 -14.46 -6.49 1.42
CA GLU A 68 -14.80 -5.97 2.75
C GLU A 68 -13.58 -5.31 3.41
N VAL A 69 -12.44 -6.00 3.48
CA VAL A 69 -11.22 -5.51 4.12
C VAL A 69 -10.66 -4.27 3.41
N PHE A 70 -10.67 -4.25 2.07
CA PHE A 70 -10.06 -3.15 1.32
C PHE A 70 -11.04 -2.00 0.99
N ARG A 71 -12.37 -2.20 1.01
CA ARG A 71 -13.34 -1.06 0.99
C ARG A 71 -13.35 -0.29 2.30
N LEU A 72 -13.21 -0.97 3.44
CA LEU A 72 -13.18 -0.33 4.77
C LEU A 72 -11.92 0.53 5.00
N ASN A 73 -10.85 0.25 4.26
CA ASN A 73 -9.55 0.92 4.40
C ASN A 73 -9.30 2.04 3.37
N ARG A 74 -10.28 2.37 2.52
CA ARG A 74 -10.27 3.54 1.64
C ARG A 74 -10.67 4.80 2.40
#